data_AF-A0A4P9WR73-F1
#
_entry.id   AF-A0A4P9WR73-F1
#
_cell.length_a   1.000
_cell.length_b   1.000
_cell.length_c   1.000
_cell.angle_alpha   90.00
_cell.angle_beta   90.00
_cell.angle_gamma   90.00
#
_symmetry.space_group_name_H-M   'P 1'
#
loop_
_entity.id
_entity.type
_entity.pdbx_description
1 polymer ?
#
loop_
_entity_poly.entity_id
_entity_poly.type
_entity_poly.pdbx_seq_one_letter_code
_entity_poly.pdbx_strand_id
1 'polypeptide(L)'
;MDLLFVAKHRKVQFDVVCTIYELAGVPYVSGSYYIKWRLKQGGTARGFTTRASVKDHVVKWDVPLNLDATLVAGKDGVLQPCELQLKIRQARPGEASDDMGHVTINLADFASISSSRAETHRYLLQESHINAVLRVGVIMNLVKGDASFRAPPAVRQDQLLDSIRDVTGPDDGVQDEAEAQRNKEIMQFFDKTALLDKYRITEADAHLHVVDQIFED
;
A
#
# COMPACT_ATOMS: atom_id res chain seq x y z
N MET A 1 9.48 -29.13 10.43
CA MET A 1 9.20 -29.01 11.88
C MET A 1 9.34 -27.53 12.17
N ASP A 2 8.31 -26.76 12.52
CA ASP A 2 7.32 -27.00 13.58
C ASP A 2 5.88 -26.67 13.16
N LEU A 3 4.97 -27.62 13.34
CA LEU A 3 3.54 -27.34 13.52
C LEU A 3 3.35 -26.85 14.96
N LEU A 4 3.85 -25.65 15.25
CA LEU A 4 3.56 -24.98 16.51
C LEU A 4 2.05 -24.75 16.57
N PHE A 5 1.37 -25.52 17.43
CA PHE A 5 -0.04 -25.36 17.74
C PHE A 5 -0.26 -23.95 18.30
N VAL A 6 -0.70 -23.03 17.44
CA VAL A 6 -1.12 -21.69 17.85
C VAL A 6 -2.46 -21.85 18.58
N ALA A 7 -2.45 -21.53 19.87
CA ALA A 7 -3.65 -21.57 20.70
C ALA A 7 -4.76 -20.70 20.09
N LYS A 8 -6.00 -21.21 20.08
CA LYS A 8 -7.15 -20.56 19.41
C LYS A 8 -7.39 -19.12 19.88
N HIS A 9 -7.16 -18.81 21.15
CA HIS A 9 -7.33 -17.46 21.71
C HIS A 9 -6.34 -16.44 21.15
N ARG A 10 -5.24 -16.89 20.55
CA ARG A 10 -4.22 -16.02 19.95
C ARG A 10 -4.51 -15.69 18.48
N LYS A 11 -5.55 -16.28 17.88
CA LYS A 11 -5.91 -16.04 16.49
C LYS A 11 -6.99 -14.97 16.43
N VAL A 12 -6.72 -13.95 15.62
CA VAL A 12 -7.59 -12.81 15.42
C VAL A 12 -7.87 -12.70 13.93
N GLN A 13 -9.14 -12.84 13.55
CA GLN A 13 -9.61 -12.81 12.17
C GLN A 13 -10.16 -11.43 11.84
N PHE A 14 -9.71 -10.92 10.70
CA PHE A 14 -10.12 -9.65 10.14
C PHE A 14 -10.69 -9.85 8.74
N ASP A 15 -11.71 -9.07 8.43
CA ASP A 15 -12.12 -8.77 7.07
C ASP A 15 -11.31 -7.56 6.60
N VAL A 16 -10.61 -7.70 5.48
CA VAL A 16 -9.66 -6.71 4.98
C VAL A 16 -10.11 -6.24 3.61
N VAL A 17 -10.30 -4.92 3.50
CA VAL A 17 -10.56 -4.25 2.23
C VAL A 17 -9.32 -3.46 1.85
N CYS A 18 -8.55 -4.00 0.90
CA CYS A 18 -7.35 -3.37 0.36
C CYS A 18 -7.67 -2.74 -1.00
N THR A 19 -7.82 -1.41 -1.04
CA THR A 19 -8.14 -0.68 -2.27
C THR A 19 -6.87 -0.29 -3.01
N ILE A 20 -6.72 -0.79 -4.23
CA ILE A 20 -5.64 -0.41 -5.14
C ILE A 20 -6.12 0.79 -5.95
N TYR A 21 -5.54 1.95 -5.70
CA TYR A 21 -5.93 3.17 -6.41
C TYR A 21 -5.16 3.31 -7.71
N GLU A 22 -3.85 3.60 -7.62
CA GLU A 22 -3.04 3.90 -8.79
C GLU A 22 -1.56 3.54 -8.60
N LEU A 23 -0.88 3.31 -9.72
CA LEU A 23 0.56 3.18 -9.84
C LEU A 23 1.07 4.35 -10.69
N ALA A 24 1.86 5.22 -10.07
CA ALA A 24 2.33 6.45 -10.69
C ALA A 24 3.85 6.40 -10.90
N GLY A 25 4.37 7.17 -11.86
CA GLY A 25 5.80 7.12 -12.23
C GLY A 25 6.14 5.96 -13.17
N VAL A 26 5.15 5.44 -13.91
CA VAL A 26 5.41 4.40 -14.93
C VAL A 26 5.90 5.04 -16.24
N PRO A 27 6.86 4.42 -16.95
CA PRO A 27 7.32 4.92 -18.24
C PRO A 27 6.24 4.82 -19.32
N TYR A 28 6.34 5.65 -20.37
CA TYR A 28 5.50 5.56 -21.58
C TYR A 28 5.93 4.36 -22.44
N VAL A 29 5.74 3.16 -21.92
CA VAL A 29 5.90 1.93 -22.70
C VAL A 29 4.54 1.41 -23.09
N SER A 30 4.39 1.06 -24.37
CA SER A 30 3.22 0.35 -24.89
C SER A 30 2.95 -0.90 -24.06
N GLY A 31 1.75 -1.00 -23.48
CA GLY A 31 1.34 -2.15 -22.68
C GLY A 31 0.23 -1.82 -21.68
N SER A 32 -0.24 -2.85 -20.98
CA SER A 32 -1.21 -2.75 -19.90
C SER A 32 -0.60 -3.34 -18.63
N TYR A 33 -0.95 -2.80 -17.47
CA TYR A 33 -0.44 -3.26 -16.19
C TYR A 33 -1.55 -3.95 -15.41
N TYR A 34 -1.17 -4.94 -14.60
CA TYR A 34 -2.06 -5.58 -13.64
C TYR A 34 -1.26 -6.00 -12.41
N ILE A 35 -1.94 -6.17 -11.28
CA ILE A 35 -1.33 -6.55 -10.02
C ILE A 35 -1.76 -7.97 -9.68
N LYS A 36 -0.80 -8.87 -9.51
CA LYS A 36 -1.03 -10.19 -8.92
C LYS A 36 -0.79 -10.09 -7.42
N TRP A 37 -1.79 -10.43 -6.63
CA TRP A 37 -1.70 -10.32 -5.18
C TRP A 37 -1.87 -11.68 -4.50
N ARG A 38 -1.22 -11.84 -3.35
CA ARG A 38 -1.38 -13.01 -2.48
C ARG A 38 -1.10 -12.66 -1.04
N LEU A 39 -1.85 -13.28 -0.15
CA LEU A 39 -1.57 -13.27 1.28
C LEU A 39 -0.52 -14.35 1.59
N LYS A 40 0.57 -13.97 2.26
CA LYS A 40 1.68 -14.89 2.58
C LYS A 40 1.38 -15.75 3.79
N GLN A 41 0.69 -15.17 4.78
CA GLN A 41 0.45 -15.74 6.10
C GLN A 41 -0.97 -15.37 6.54
N GLY A 42 -1.59 -16.18 7.39
CA GLY A 42 -2.93 -15.85 7.91
C GLY A 42 -4.09 -16.10 6.94
N GLY A 43 -3.85 -16.71 5.78
CA GLY A 43 -4.89 -17.14 4.85
C GLY A 43 -4.30 -17.65 3.53
N THR A 44 -5.18 -18.01 2.58
CA THR A 44 -4.81 -18.49 1.24
C THR A 44 -5.30 -17.57 0.12
N ALA A 45 -5.81 -16.39 0.48
CA ALA A 45 -6.36 -15.41 -0.44
C ALA A 45 -5.31 -14.96 -1.47
N ARG A 46 -5.71 -14.97 -2.74
CA ARG A 46 -4.88 -14.60 -3.89
C ARG A 46 -5.76 -14.20 -5.05
N GLY A 47 -5.23 -13.37 -5.94
CA GLY A 47 -5.96 -12.94 -7.12
C GLY A 47 -5.12 -12.08 -8.05
N PHE A 48 -5.81 -11.43 -8.98
CA PHE A 48 -5.24 -10.45 -9.88
C PHE A 48 -6.25 -9.31 -10.13
N THR A 49 -5.75 -8.10 -10.38
CA THR A 49 -6.58 -7.00 -10.84
C THR A 49 -6.87 -7.12 -12.34
N THR A 50 -7.85 -6.36 -12.81
CA THR A 50 -8.03 -6.13 -14.25
C THR A 50 -6.80 -5.43 -14.83
N ARG A 51 -6.59 -5.59 -16.14
CA ARG A 51 -5.54 -4.88 -16.85
C ARG A 51 -5.97 -3.43 -17.08
N ALA A 52 -5.06 -2.49 -16.83
CA ALA A 52 -5.28 -1.07 -17.05
C ALA A 52 -4.12 -0.47 -17.86
N SER A 53 -4.44 0.45 -18.77
CA SER A 53 -3.46 1.12 -19.63
C SER A 53 -2.83 2.30 -18.92
N VAL A 54 -1.62 2.67 -19.34
CA VAL A 54 -0.94 3.87 -18.86
C VAL A 54 -1.55 5.11 -19.48
N LYS A 55 -1.83 6.12 -18.65
CA LYS A 55 -2.19 7.47 -19.06
C LYS A 55 -1.44 8.48 -18.18
N ASP A 56 -0.75 9.44 -18.79
CA ASP A 56 -0.02 10.49 -18.06
C ASP A 56 0.96 9.93 -17.01
N HIS A 57 1.70 8.87 -17.34
CA HIS A 57 2.59 8.12 -16.42
C HIS A 57 1.91 7.49 -15.21
N VAL A 58 0.59 7.29 -15.27
CA VAL A 58 -0.21 6.69 -14.20
C VAL A 58 -1.05 5.55 -14.75
N VAL A 59 -1.13 4.46 -13.99
CA VAL A 59 -2.11 3.40 -14.19
C VAL A 59 -3.09 3.45 -13.04
N LYS A 60 -4.39 3.57 -13.33
CA LYS A 60 -5.45 3.58 -12.32
C LYS A 60 -6.25 2.29 -12.38
N TRP A 61 -6.52 1.71 -11.22
CA TRP A 61 -7.44 0.58 -11.09
C TRP A 61 -8.67 0.98 -10.29
N ASP A 62 -8.49 1.68 -9.16
CA ASP A 62 -9.57 2.05 -8.23
C ASP A 62 -10.46 0.85 -7.85
N VAL A 63 -9.82 -0.30 -7.57
CA VAL A 63 -10.52 -1.56 -7.25
C VAL A 63 -10.26 -2.01 -5.81
N PRO A 64 -11.29 -2.46 -5.08
CA PRO A 64 -11.12 -3.10 -3.78
C PRO A 64 -10.72 -4.57 -3.94
N LEU A 65 -9.77 -5.01 -3.12
CA LEU A 65 -9.39 -6.40 -2.90
C LEU A 65 -9.95 -6.83 -1.54
N ASN A 66 -11.00 -7.63 -1.54
CA ASN A 66 -11.60 -8.16 -0.31
C ASN A 66 -10.93 -9.49 0.04
N LEU A 67 -10.42 -9.61 1.26
CA LEU A 67 -9.74 -10.81 1.74
C LEU A 67 -9.91 -11.00 3.25
N ASP A 68 -9.99 -12.26 3.66
CA ASP A 68 -9.94 -12.62 5.08
C ASP A 68 -8.49 -12.84 5.51
N ALA A 69 -8.10 -12.21 6.63
CA ALA A 69 -6.77 -12.38 7.23
C ALA A 69 -6.89 -12.81 8.69
N THR A 70 -6.31 -13.96 9.03
CA THR A 70 -6.18 -14.46 10.40
C THR A 70 -4.79 -14.19 10.93
N LEU A 71 -4.66 -13.16 11.75
CA LEU A 71 -3.41 -12.78 12.41
C LEU A 71 -3.25 -13.55 13.72
N VAL A 72 -2.00 -13.63 14.20
CA VAL A 72 -1.67 -14.31 15.45
C VAL A 72 -1.07 -13.32 16.42
N ALA A 73 -1.66 -13.16 17.60
CA ALA A 73 -1.06 -12.41 18.70
C ALA A 73 0.11 -13.21 19.31
N GLY A 74 1.26 -12.55 19.48
CA GLY A 74 2.42 -13.02 20.23
C GLY A 74 2.10 -13.24 21.71
N LYS A 75 3.04 -13.81 22.46
CA LYS A 75 2.87 -14.02 23.92
C LYS A 75 2.84 -12.69 24.68
N ASP A 76 3.44 -11.66 24.11
CA ASP A 76 3.45 -10.27 24.55
C ASP A 76 2.15 -9.51 24.20
N GLY A 77 1.24 -10.14 23.45
CA GLY A 77 0.02 -9.53 22.92
C GLY A 77 0.21 -8.74 21.64
N VAL A 78 1.40 -8.73 21.03
CA VAL A 78 1.67 -8.01 19.78
C VAL A 78 1.31 -8.89 18.57
N LEU A 79 0.56 -8.37 17.62
CA LEU A 79 0.23 -9.10 16.40
C LEU A 79 1.50 -9.43 15.61
N GLN A 80 1.64 -10.69 15.20
CA GLN A 80 2.71 -11.11 14.30
C GLN A 80 2.49 -10.54 12.90
N PRO A 81 3.57 -10.25 12.15
CA PRO A 81 3.48 -9.73 10.80
C PRO A 81 2.62 -10.61 9.89
N CYS A 82 1.76 -9.98 9.08
CA CYS A 82 0.89 -10.64 8.13
C CYS A 82 1.00 -9.96 6.77
N GLU A 83 1.80 -10.54 5.89
CA GLU A 83 2.23 -9.89 4.66
C GLU A 83 1.28 -10.14 3.49
N LEU A 84 0.72 -9.07 2.93
CA LEU A 84 0.07 -9.03 1.62
C LEU A 84 1.10 -8.62 0.56
N GLN A 85 1.43 -9.54 -0.34
CA GLN A 85 2.36 -9.27 -1.44
C GLN A 85 1.58 -8.87 -2.70
N LEU A 86 1.90 -7.70 -3.23
CA LEU A 86 1.38 -7.12 -4.47
C LEU A 86 2.49 -7.11 -5.52
N LYS A 87 2.39 -7.95 -6.56
CA LYS A 87 3.36 -8.03 -7.64
C LYS A 87 2.82 -7.33 -8.89
N ILE A 88 3.52 -6.29 -9.33
CA ILE A 88 3.14 -5.49 -10.50
C ILE A 88 3.69 -6.18 -11.75
N ARG A 89 2.83 -6.42 -12.74
CA ARG A 89 3.22 -7.01 -14.02
C ARG A 89 2.78 -6.16 -15.19
N GLN A 90 3.62 -6.10 -16.20
CA GLN A 90 3.30 -5.47 -17.48
C GLN A 90 2.97 -6.55 -18.51
N ALA A 91 1.88 -6.37 -19.24
CA ALA A 91 1.49 -7.22 -20.35
C ALA A 91 1.51 -6.40 -21.64
N ARG A 92 2.34 -6.86 -22.59
CA ARG A 92 2.38 -6.35 -23.97
C ARG A 92 1.63 -7.32 -24.90
N PRO A 93 0.93 -6.83 -25.94
CA PRO A 93 0.30 -7.70 -26.91
C PRO A 93 1.32 -8.64 -27.58
N GLY A 94 1.04 -9.94 -27.60
CA GLY A 94 1.92 -10.93 -28.26
C GLY A 94 3.16 -11.36 -27.46
N GLU A 95 3.38 -10.83 -26.26
CA GLU A 95 4.52 -11.16 -25.42
C GLU A 95 4.10 -11.70 -24.03
N ALA A 96 5.04 -12.37 -23.36
CA ALA A 96 4.86 -12.78 -21.98
C ALA A 96 4.75 -11.56 -21.05
N SER A 97 4.12 -11.74 -19.88
CA SER A 97 4.06 -10.66 -18.90
C SER A 97 5.39 -10.51 -18.15
N ASP A 98 5.93 -9.30 -18.15
CA ASP A 98 7.15 -8.94 -17.44
C ASP A 98 6.85 -8.55 -15.99
N ASP A 99 7.78 -8.88 -15.10
CA ASP A 99 7.73 -8.48 -13.69
C ASP A 99 8.32 -7.09 -13.53
N MET A 100 7.52 -6.14 -13.04
CA MET A 100 7.94 -4.74 -12.90
C MET A 100 8.44 -4.42 -11.49
N GLY A 101 8.22 -5.30 -10.53
CA GLY A 101 8.56 -5.12 -9.13
C GLY A 101 7.40 -5.56 -8.23
N HIS A 102 7.55 -5.34 -6.93
CA HIS A 102 6.53 -5.71 -5.96
C HIS A 102 6.48 -4.76 -4.76
N VAL A 103 5.36 -4.83 -4.04
CA VAL A 103 5.15 -4.16 -2.75
C VAL A 103 4.69 -5.22 -1.77
N THR A 104 5.21 -5.19 -0.54
CA THR A 104 4.76 -6.07 0.55
C THR A 104 4.20 -5.19 1.65
N ILE A 105 2.94 -5.43 2.01
CA ILE A 105 2.20 -4.66 3.02
C ILE A 105 2.00 -5.56 4.24
N ASN A 106 2.44 -5.11 5.40
CA ASN A 106 2.14 -5.79 6.66
C ASN A 106 0.76 -5.36 7.18
N LEU A 107 -0.22 -6.26 7.12
CA LEU A 107 -1.57 -6.01 7.59
C LEU A 107 -1.64 -5.82 9.12
N ALA A 108 -0.68 -6.34 9.89
CA ALA A 108 -0.70 -6.17 11.35
C ALA A 108 -0.59 -4.70 11.78
N ASP A 109 -0.02 -3.84 10.95
CA ASP A 109 0.14 -2.41 11.22
C ASP A 109 -1.20 -1.66 11.17
N PHE A 110 -2.19 -2.20 10.44
CA PHE A 110 -3.52 -1.60 10.26
C PHE A 110 -4.55 -2.13 11.25
N ALA A 111 -4.21 -3.14 12.04
CA ALA A 111 -5.17 -3.83 12.90
C ALA A 111 -5.65 -3.00 14.12
N SER A 112 -4.86 -2.03 14.59
CA SER A 112 -5.26 -1.14 15.70
C SER A 112 -6.17 0.01 15.25
N ILE A 113 -6.23 0.27 13.94
CA ILE A 113 -6.93 1.41 13.36
C ILE A 113 -8.32 0.92 12.96
N SER A 114 -9.15 0.67 13.99
CA SER A 114 -10.58 0.36 13.85
C SER A 114 -11.38 1.63 13.50
N SER A 115 -10.99 2.32 12.43
CA SER A 115 -11.77 3.43 11.88
C SER A 115 -12.41 2.99 10.57
N SER A 116 -13.67 3.34 10.37
CA SER A 116 -14.41 3.21 9.11
C SER A 116 -13.76 3.95 7.92
N ARG A 117 -12.62 4.63 8.16
CA ARG A 117 -11.87 5.39 7.19
C ARG A 117 -10.67 4.58 6.72
N ALA A 118 -10.57 4.38 5.41
CA ALA A 118 -9.40 3.79 4.78
C ALA A 118 -8.16 4.63 5.06
N GLU A 119 -7.12 3.99 5.59
CA GLU A 119 -5.81 4.62 5.69
C GLU A 119 -5.07 4.41 4.38
N THR A 120 -4.75 5.53 3.71
CA THR A 120 -4.11 5.50 2.39
C THR A 120 -2.62 5.75 2.51
N HIS A 121 -1.83 4.78 2.05
CA HIS A 121 -0.39 4.83 2.04
C HIS A 121 0.16 4.79 0.61
N ARG A 122 1.42 5.21 0.47
CA ARG A 122 2.15 5.14 -0.80
C ARG A 122 3.40 4.28 -0.62
N TYR A 123 3.58 3.34 -1.54
CA TYR A 123 4.65 2.36 -1.48
C TYR A 123 5.51 2.46 -2.73
N LEU A 124 6.81 2.65 -2.56
CA LEU A 124 7.77 2.53 -3.65
C LEU A 124 7.91 1.06 -4.05
N LEU A 125 7.89 0.78 -5.35
CA LEU A 125 8.14 -0.57 -5.85
C LEU A 125 9.54 -1.04 -5.44
N GLN A 126 9.59 -2.24 -4.87
CA GLN A 126 10.81 -2.95 -4.53
C GLN A 126 11.23 -3.86 -5.68
N GLU A 127 12.54 -4.08 -5.81
CA GLU A 127 13.14 -4.91 -6.88
C GLU A 127 12.64 -4.50 -8.27
N SER A 128 12.70 -3.19 -8.55
CA SER A 128 12.15 -2.59 -9.75
C SER A 128 13.19 -1.80 -10.52
N HIS A 129 13.08 -1.83 -11.84
CA HIS A 129 13.84 -0.96 -12.75
C HIS A 129 13.17 0.41 -12.95
N ILE A 130 12.03 0.67 -12.29
CA ILE A 130 11.29 1.92 -12.38
C ILE A 130 11.02 2.50 -10.99
N ASN A 131 11.12 3.82 -10.86
CA ASN A 131 10.79 4.55 -9.64
C ASN A 131 9.27 4.77 -9.52
N ALA A 132 8.50 3.68 -9.58
CA ALA A 132 7.05 3.76 -9.53
C ALA A 132 6.53 3.64 -8.09
N VAL A 133 5.46 4.38 -7.83
CA VAL A 133 4.82 4.48 -6.51
C VAL A 133 3.39 3.97 -6.60
N LEU A 134 3.07 2.99 -5.77
CA LEU A 134 1.75 2.40 -5.65
C LEU A 134 0.98 3.05 -4.49
N ARG A 135 -0.19 3.61 -4.76
CA ARG A 135 -1.09 4.15 -3.74
C ARG A 135 -2.15 3.11 -3.36
N VAL A 136 -2.23 2.78 -2.08
CA VAL A 136 -3.10 1.72 -1.54
C VAL A 136 -3.84 2.23 -0.32
N GLY A 137 -5.13 1.93 -0.23
CA GLY A 137 -5.94 2.13 0.98
C GLY A 137 -6.19 0.81 1.68
N VAL A 138 -6.07 0.76 3.01
CA VAL A 138 -6.39 -0.45 3.78
C VAL A 138 -7.43 -0.12 4.85
N ILE A 139 -8.45 -0.96 4.94
CA ILE A 139 -9.42 -1.02 6.04
C ILE A 139 -9.37 -2.43 6.61
N MET A 140 -9.32 -2.56 7.93
CA MET A 140 -9.40 -3.84 8.63
C MET A 140 -10.52 -3.82 9.66
N ASN A 141 -11.45 -4.75 9.53
CA ASN A 141 -12.55 -4.93 10.46
C ASN A 141 -12.35 -6.22 11.25
N LEU A 142 -12.34 -6.14 12.58
CA LEU A 142 -12.25 -7.32 13.44
C LEU A 142 -13.53 -8.16 13.31
N VAL A 143 -13.39 -9.39 12.81
CA VAL A 143 -14.51 -10.34 12.66
C VAL A 143 -14.59 -11.27 13.87
N LYS A 144 -13.44 -11.78 14.34
CA LYS A 144 -13.40 -12.77 15.41
C LYS A 144 -12.06 -12.76 16.14
N GLY A 145 -12.07 -12.81 17.47
CA GLY A 145 -10.86 -12.89 18.29
C GLY A 145 -10.96 -11.97 19.49
N ASP A 146 -9.98 -12.05 20.38
CA ASP A 146 -9.86 -11.08 21.47
C ASP A 146 -9.23 -9.79 20.94
N ALA A 147 -9.86 -8.64 21.24
CA ALA A 147 -9.38 -7.31 20.86
C ALA A 147 -8.22 -6.81 21.75
N SER A 148 -7.77 -7.60 22.73
CA SER A 148 -6.63 -7.30 23.61
C SER A 148 -5.25 -7.32 22.93
N PHE A 149 -5.20 -7.38 21.60
CA PHE A 149 -3.96 -7.32 20.84
C PHE A 149 -3.43 -5.89 20.73
N ARG A 150 -2.11 -5.77 20.50
CA ARG A 150 -1.47 -4.52 20.09
C ARG A 150 -0.93 -4.68 18.68
N ALA A 151 -1.09 -3.65 17.86
CA ALA A 151 -0.37 -3.57 16.59
C ALA A 151 1.15 -3.57 16.88
N PRO A 152 1.99 -4.08 15.95
CA PRO A 152 3.43 -3.92 16.04
C PRO A 152 3.81 -2.46 16.29
N PRO A 153 4.89 -2.19 17.05
CA PRO A 153 5.44 -0.83 17.12
C PRO A 153 5.69 -0.37 15.69
N ALA A 154 4.98 0.68 15.29
CA ALA A 154 4.80 0.96 13.88
C ALA A 154 6.14 1.35 13.26
N VAL A 155 6.76 0.44 12.52
CA VAL A 155 7.77 0.78 11.52
C VAL A 155 6.97 1.21 10.29
N ARG A 156 6.31 2.37 10.41
CA ARG A 156 5.51 2.90 9.30
C ARG A 156 6.47 3.05 8.12
N GLN A 157 6.06 2.63 6.93
CA GLN A 157 6.90 2.85 5.75
C GLN A 157 7.08 4.36 5.49
N ASP A 158 6.18 5.18 6.02
CA ASP A 158 6.34 6.63 6.17
C ASP A 158 7.55 7.02 7.04
N GLN A 159 7.89 6.24 8.07
CA GLN A 159 9.12 6.40 8.84
C GLN A 159 10.35 5.92 8.07
N LEU A 160 10.23 4.98 7.13
CA LEU A 160 11.30 4.65 6.18
C LEU A 160 11.53 5.79 5.17
N LEU A 161 10.45 6.47 4.76
CA LEU A 161 10.53 7.72 4.00
C LEU A 161 11.09 8.87 4.87
N ASP A 162 10.74 8.97 6.15
CA ASP A 162 11.37 9.90 7.10
C ASP A 162 12.83 9.51 7.40
N SER A 163 13.19 8.23 7.34
CA SER A 163 14.59 7.78 7.44
C SER A 163 15.38 8.23 6.21
N ILE A 164 14.77 8.19 5.02
CA ILE A 164 15.34 8.79 3.81
C ILE A 164 15.43 10.32 3.95
N ARG A 165 14.52 10.98 4.69
CA ARG A 165 14.63 12.42 5.01
C ARG A 165 15.77 12.71 6.00
N ASP A 166 15.94 11.92 7.05
CA ASP A 166 16.99 12.12 8.08
C ASP A 166 18.39 11.84 7.52
N VAL A 167 18.49 10.90 6.58
CA VAL A 167 19.71 10.56 5.82
C VAL A 167 20.14 11.65 4.82
N THR A 168 19.36 12.73 4.66
CA THR A 168 19.78 13.96 3.95
C THR A 168 20.33 15.06 4.87
N GLY A 169 20.45 14.78 6.18
CA GLY A 169 21.28 15.57 7.08
C GLY A 169 22.76 15.47 6.71
N PRO A 170 23.59 16.49 6.97
CA PRO A 170 25.00 16.47 6.65
C PRO A 170 25.72 15.51 7.61
N ASP A 171 25.79 14.23 7.27
CA ASP A 171 26.70 13.28 7.89
C ASP A 171 27.61 12.66 6.81
N ASP A 172 28.91 12.73 7.07
CA ASP A 172 30.02 12.51 6.14
C ASP A 172 30.23 11.01 5.81
N GLY A 173 29.20 10.36 5.26
CA GLY A 173 29.26 9.02 4.70
C GLY A 173 29.19 9.08 3.17
N VAL A 174 30.12 8.42 2.49
CA VAL A 174 30.14 8.28 1.02
C VAL A 174 28.83 7.62 0.55
N GLN A 175 27.82 8.44 0.26
CA GLN A 175 26.61 8.05 -0.45
C GLN A 175 26.92 8.05 -1.94
N ASP A 176 26.61 6.95 -2.61
CA ASP A 176 26.62 6.91 -4.07
C ASP A 176 25.73 8.03 -4.61
N GLU A 177 26.29 8.95 -5.39
CA GLU A 177 25.56 10.12 -5.94
C GLU A 177 24.28 9.71 -6.68
N ALA A 178 24.28 8.50 -7.28
CA ALA A 178 23.12 7.91 -7.93
C ALA A 178 21.98 7.56 -6.95
N GLU A 179 22.30 7.12 -5.74
CA GLU A 179 21.33 6.80 -4.69
C GLU A 179 20.75 8.07 -4.06
N ALA A 180 21.60 9.08 -3.80
CA ALA A 180 21.15 10.39 -3.33
C ALA A 180 20.22 11.08 -4.34
N GLN A 181 20.57 11.04 -5.64
CA GLN A 181 19.73 11.58 -6.71
C GLN A 181 18.41 10.82 -6.84
N ARG A 182 18.43 9.49 -6.78
CA ARG A 182 17.23 8.64 -6.78
C ARG A 182 16.30 8.99 -5.61
N ASN A 183 16.84 9.12 -4.40
CA ASN A 183 16.08 9.47 -3.20
C ASN A 183 15.45 10.87 -3.33
N LYS A 184 16.18 11.83 -3.90
CA LYS A 184 15.68 13.18 -4.17
C LYS A 184 14.54 13.20 -5.18
N GLU A 185 14.65 12.43 -6.26
CA GLU A 185 13.61 12.30 -7.28
C GLU A 185 12.33 11.66 -6.72
N ILE A 186 12.50 10.62 -5.89
CA ILE A 186 11.41 9.95 -5.18
C ILE A 186 10.67 10.97 -4.28
N MET A 187 11.42 11.78 -3.51
CA MET A 187 10.82 12.81 -2.63
C MET A 187 10.08 13.90 -3.43
N GLN A 188 10.69 14.42 -4.49
CA GLN A 188 10.05 15.44 -5.33
C GLN A 188 8.76 14.92 -5.99
N PHE A 189 8.76 13.64 -6.39
CA PHE A 189 7.58 12.98 -6.91
C PHE A 189 6.47 12.85 -5.85
N PHE A 190 6.82 12.43 -4.63
CA PHE A 190 5.87 12.33 -3.53
C PHE A 190 5.24 13.68 -3.16
N ASP A 191 6.04 14.74 -3.08
CA ASP A 191 5.55 16.08 -2.78
C ASP A 191 4.59 16.59 -3.86
N LYS A 192 4.93 16.38 -5.14
CA LYS A 192 4.05 16.74 -6.26
C LYS A 192 2.74 15.97 -6.23
N THR A 193 2.80 14.67 -5.91
CA THR A 193 1.60 13.81 -5.84
C THR A 193 0.72 14.18 -4.65
N ALA A 194 1.32 14.46 -3.49
CA ALA A 194 0.59 14.92 -2.30
C ALA A 194 -0.08 16.28 -2.53
N LEU A 195 0.59 17.19 -3.25
CA LEU A 195 0.02 18.47 -3.65
C LEU A 195 -1.22 18.28 -4.54
N LEU A 196 -1.13 17.40 -5.55
CA LEU A 196 -2.24 17.07 -6.44
C LEU A 196 -3.43 16.46 -5.71
N ASP A 197 -3.20 15.56 -4.75
CA ASP A 197 -4.28 14.99 -3.95
C ASP A 197 -4.94 16.02 -3.04
N LYS A 198 -4.19 16.97 -2.46
CA LYS A 198 -4.78 18.09 -1.71
C LYS A 198 -5.72 18.92 -2.59
N TYR A 199 -5.31 19.26 -3.81
CA TYR A 199 -6.17 20.01 -4.74
C TYR A 199 -7.44 19.24 -5.11
N ARG A 200 -7.34 17.92 -5.36
CA ARG A 200 -8.51 17.07 -5.65
C ARG A 200 -9.49 16.98 -4.48
N ILE A 201 -8.98 16.89 -3.25
CA ILE A 201 -9.82 16.90 -2.03
C ILE A 201 -10.51 18.26 -1.88
N THR A 202 -9.79 19.36 -2.11
CA THR A 202 -10.38 20.71 -2.06
C THR A 202 -11.46 20.90 -3.12
N GLU A 203 -11.28 20.40 -4.34
CA GLU A 203 -12.32 20.43 -5.39
C GLU A 203 -13.55 19.59 -5.01
N ALA A 204 -13.35 18.39 -4.43
CA ALA A 204 -14.45 17.54 -3.99
C ALA A 204 -15.25 18.18 -2.84
N ASP A 205 -14.57 18.76 -1.85
CA ASP A 205 -15.21 19.46 -0.72
C ASP A 205 -15.91 20.76 -1.19
N ALA A 206 -15.33 21.50 -2.14
CA ALA A 206 -15.95 22.69 -2.72
C ALA A 206 -17.21 22.33 -3.52
N HIS A 207 -17.19 21.22 -4.26
CA HIS A 207 -18.38 20.72 -4.95
C HIS A 207 -19.48 20.30 -3.97
N LEU A 208 -19.13 19.66 -2.84
CA LEU A 208 -20.11 19.27 -1.82
C LEU A 208 -20.78 20.51 -1.19
N HIS A 209 -20.00 21.55 -0.90
CA HIS A 209 -20.51 22.81 -0.32
C HIS A 209 -21.44 23.58 -1.27
N VAL A 210 -21.20 23.49 -2.59
CA VAL A 210 -22.08 24.09 -3.60
C VAL A 210 -23.39 23.30 -3.75
N VAL A 211 -23.33 21.97 -3.59
CA VAL A 211 -24.53 21.13 -3.65
C VAL A 211 -25.44 21.40 -2.45
N ASP A 212 -24.89 21.52 -1.24
CA ASP A 212 -25.69 21.83 -0.04
C ASP A 212 -26.37 23.22 -0.14
N GLN A 213 -25.74 24.20 -0.78
CA GLN A 213 -26.33 25.53 -1.00
C GLN A 213 -27.42 25.58 -2.09
N ILE A 214 -27.55 24.55 -2.93
CA ILE A 214 -28.57 24.49 -3.99
C ILE A 214 -29.85 23.77 -3.52
N PHE A 215 -29.80 23.04 -2.39
CA PHE A 215 -30.93 22.26 -1.86
C PHE A 215 -31.52 22.81 -0.54
N GLU A 216 -31.06 23.97 -0.06
CA GLU A 216 -31.71 24.74 1.00
C GLU A 216 -32.50 25.93 0.41
N ASP A 217 -33.65 25.64 -0.21
CA ASP A 217 -34.80 26.55 -0.37
C ASP A 217 -36.10 25.74 -0.57
#